data_AF-A0A9Q1DC04-F1
#
_entry.id   AF-A0A9Q1DC04-F1
#
_cell.length_a   1.000
_cell.length_b   1.000
_cell.length_c   1.000
_cell.angle_alpha   90.00
_cell.angle_beta   90.00
_cell.angle_gamma   90.00
#
_symmetry.space_group_name_H-M   'P 1'
#
loop_
_entity.id
_entity.type
_entity.pdbx_description
1 polymer ?
#
loop_
_entity_poly.entity_id
_entity_poly.type
_entity_poly.pdbx_seq_one_letter_code
_entity_poly.pdbx_strand_id
1 'polypeptide(L)'
;MKTLLIIFLAALAFAPFDGSELLIVSTYQWTDDVTGFPVTCDKCPPGTHVVKHCTKDRKTHRACPPGQGANMTGTAYTDVKCVKCEEGYFSSEYSTINQCQKHSQCKDGERTIPSNDKWDTFCTLCKINSSGLPSSPEDQAVCDRAVMDYVSQYPLHQKKHKRLENAVRRMAKEKDKNVPLIDMFLTIQKSRALATGKSMKQAPKC
;
A
#
# COMPACT_ATOMS: atom_id res chain seq x y z
N MET A 1 43.16 49.82 36.84
CA MET A 1 43.57 48.44 36.50
C MET A 1 42.55 47.38 36.93
N LYS A 2 41.86 47.52 38.08
CA LYS A 2 40.84 46.56 38.53
C LYS A 2 39.52 46.57 37.72
N THR A 3 39.17 47.69 37.10
CA THR A 3 37.97 47.84 36.25
C THR A 3 38.10 47.19 34.86
N LEU A 4 39.32 47.05 34.33
CA LEU A 4 39.56 46.41 33.02
C LEU A 4 39.50 44.87 33.09
N LEU A 5 39.80 44.28 34.24
CA LEU A 5 39.76 42.83 34.46
C LEU A 5 38.33 42.27 34.57
N ILE A 6 37.37 43.09 35.01
CA ILE A 6 35.95 42.73 35.14
C ILE A 6 35.28 42.65 33.76
N ILE A 7 35.68 43.51 32.83
CA ILE A 7 35.14 43.51 31.46
C ILE A 7 35.57 42.24 30.69
N PHE A 8 36.80 41.77 30.91
CA PHE A 8 37.32 40.54 30.27
C PHE A 8 36.65 39.26 30.80
N LEU A 9 36.27 39.20 32.08
CA LEU A 9 35.55 38.05 32.66
C LEU A 9 34.07 38.01 32.26
N ALA A 10 33.44 39.17 32.05
CA ALA A 10 32.07 39.22 31.55
C ALA A 10 31.96 38.75 30.09
N ALA A 11 32.98 39.01 29.25
CA ALA A 11 32.97 38.61 27.84
C ALA A 11 32.99 37.09 27.61
N LEU A 12 33.48 36.29 28.57
CA LEU A 12 33.48 34.82 28.47
C LEU A 12 32.17 34.17 28.93
N ALA A 13 31.27 34.92 29.59
CA ALA A 13 29.95 34.44 30.01
C ALA A 13 28.83 34.80 29.01
N PHE A 14 29.13 35.63 28.00
CA PHE A 14 28.21 35.99 26.92
C PHE A 14 28.70 35.47 25.57
N ALA A 15 29.25 34.25 25.52
CA ALA A 15 29.13 33.49 24.29
C ALA A 15 27.65 33.06 24.21
N PRO A 16 26.85 33.54 23.25
CA PRO A 16 25.60 32.87 22.94
C PRO A 16 26.01 31.45 22.54
N PHE A 17 25.73 30.49 23.42
CA PHE A 17 25.61 29.10 23.01
C PHE A 17 24.36 29.12 22.13
N ASP A 18 24.57 29.49 20.86
CA ASP A 18 23.57 29.40 19.81
C ASP A 18 23.37 27.90 19.63
N GLY A 19 22.50 27.38 20.51
CA GLY A 19 21.84 26.11 20.37
C GLY A 19 21.01 26.17 19.10
N SER A 20 21.71 26.15 17.97
CA SER A 20 21.27 25.39 16.82
C SER A 20 21.03 23.99 17.37
N GLU A 21 19.79 23.76 17.79
CA GLU A 21 19.21 22.45 17.84
C GLU A 21 19.42 21.90 16.43
N LEU A 22 20.55 21.23 16.24
CA LEU A 22 20.81 20.41 15.08
C LEU A 22 19.62 19.48 15.05
N LEU A 23 18.63 19.81 14.21
CA LEU A 23 17.82 18.81 13.58
C LEU A 23 18.86 17.87 13.00
N ILE A 24 19.12 16.76 13.69
CA ILE A 24 20.05 15.73 13.23
C ILE A 24 19.32 15.13 12.03
N VAL A 25 19.38 15.82 10.91
CA VAL A 25 18.94 15.35 9.61
C VAL A 25 19.93 14.23 9.34
N SER A 26 19.54 13.04 9.79
CA SER A 26 20.33 11.85 9.60
C SER A 26 20.42 11.63 8.09
N THR A 27 21.61 11.49 7.54
CA THR A 27 21.81 11.35 6.10
C THR A 27 22.32 9.94 5.73
N TYR A 28 22.23 9.59 4.46
CA TYR A 28 22.83 8.37 3.90
C TYR A 28 23.45 8.65 2.53
N GLN A 29 24.47 7.88 2.18
CA GLN A 29 25.08 7.95 0.85
C GLN A 29 24.29 7.11 -0.15
N TRP A 30 24.06 7.67 -1.33
CA TRP A 30 23.42 7.01 -2.46
C TRP A 30 24.17 7.35 -3.74
N THR A 31 24.13 6.47 -4.74
CA THR A 31 24.68 6.78 -6.06
C THR A 31 23.54 7.25 -6.95
N ASP A 32 23.60 8.49 -7.41
CA ASP A 32 22.55 9.06 -8.25
C ASP A 32 22.38 8.25 -9.55
N ASP A 33 21.19 7.69 -9.77
CA ASP A 33 20.89 6.85 -10.94
C ASP A 33 20.99 7.63 -12.26
N VAL A 34 20.90 8.97 -12.21
CA VAL A 34 20.96 9.84 -13.41
C VAL A 34 22.40 10.19 -13.75
N THR A 35 23.20 10.56 -12.76
CA THR A 35 24.54 11.11 -12.98
C THR A 35 25.67 10.10 -12.68
N GLY A 36 25.36 9.00 -12.00
CA GLY A 36 26.33 7.99 -11.56
C GLY A 36 27.26 8.45 -10.43
N PHE A 37 27.10 9.68 -9.95
CA PHE A 37 27.94 10.24 -8.89
C PHE A 37 27.34 10.01 -7.49
N PRO A 38 28.18 9.88 -6.46
CA PRO A 38 27.70 9.76 -5.09
C PRO A 38 27.04 11.07 -4.64
N VAL A 39 25.86 10.93 -4.03
CA VAL A 39 25.06 12.00 -3.43
C VAL A 39 24.75 11.68 -1.97
N THR A 40 24.64 12.72 -1.16
CA THR A 40 24.25 12.60 0.25
C THR A 40 22.77 12.93 0.39
N CYS A 41 21.96 11.93 0.74
CA CYS A 41 20.51 12.04 0.87
C CYS A 41 20.08 12.16 2.33
N ASP A 42 18.97 12.84 2.56
CA ASP A 42 18.34 12.92 3.88
C ASP A 42 17.58 11.61 4.17
N LYS A 43 17.73 11.06 5.39
CA LYS A 43 16.95 9.90 5.83
C LYS A 43 15.53 10.34 6.17
N CYS A 44 14.58 9.45 5.89
CA CYS A 44 13.21 9.64 6.35
C CYS A 44 13.12 9.43 7.87
N PRO A 45 12.12 10.05 8.54
CA PRO A 45 11.88 9.86 9.97
C PRO A 45 11.72 8.38 10.37
N PRO A 46 11.96 8.01 11.65
CA PRO A 46 11.74 6.65 12.13
C PRO A 46 10.33 6.14 11.82
N GLY A 47 10.21 4.88 11.38
CA GLY A 47 8.93 4.27 11.01
C GLY A 47 8.43 4.58 9.60
N THR A 48 9.24 5.29 8.80
CA THR A 48 8.97 5.55 7.38
C THR A 48 10.05 4.91 6.50
N HIS A 49 9.84 4.94 5.17
CA HIS A 49 10.79 4.38 4.22
C HIS A 49 10.97 5.30 3.01
N VAL A 50 12.15 5.21 2.41
CA VAL A 50 12.49 5.88 1.15
C VAL A 50 11.79 5.12 0.02
N VAL A 51 10.89 5.79 -0.71
CA VAL A 51 10.28 5.23 -1.94
C VAL A 51 11.12 5.58 -3.17
N LYS A 52 11.67 6.81 -3.21
CA LYS A 52 12.54 7.27 -4.29
C LYS A 52 13.77 7.96 -3.72
N HIS A 53 14.94 7.53 -4.17
CA HIS A 53 16.20 8.10 -3.73
C HIS A 53 16.38 9.54 -4.23
N CYS A 54 17.18 10.30 -3.49
CA CYS A 54 17.58 11.63 -3.89
C CYS A 54 18.50 11.56 -5.13
N THR A 55 18.48 12.61 -5.92
CA THR A 55 19.48 12.86 -6.97
C THR A 55 20.20 14.14 -6.61
N LYS A 56 21.21 14.54 -7.41
CA LYS A 56 21.91 15.81 -7.16
C LYS A 56 20.96 17.01 -7.04
N ASP A 57 19.89 17.01 -7.84
CA ASP A 57 18.95 18.13 -7.94
C ASP A 57 17.61 17.89 -7.21
N ARG A 58 17.39 16.68 -6.65
CA ARG A 58 16.12 16.32 -6.00
C ARG A 58 16.34 15.69 -4.63
N LYS A 59 15.67 16.20 -3.60
CA LYS A 59 15.71 15.69 -2.22
C LYS A 59 14.92 14.40 -2.01
N THR A 60 15.20 13.71 -0.90
CA THR A 60 14.39 12.57 -0.43
C THR A 60 13.18 13.09 0.33
N HIS A 61 12.00 12.53 0.04
CA HIS A 61 10.74 12.88 0.68
C HIS A 61 10.09 11.67 1.36
N ARG A 62 9.36 11.92 2.44
CA ARG A 62 8.44 10.95 3.07
C ARG A 62 7.30 10.64 2.11
N ALA A 63 6.96 9.36 2.01
CA ALA A 63 5.72 8.93 1.40
C ALA A 63 4.54 8.97 2.39
N CYS A 64 3.38 9.41 1.91
CA CYS A 64 2.12 9.29 2.63
C CYS A 64 1.67 7.83 2.61
N PRO A 65 1.35 7.24 3.77
CA PRO A 65 0.87 5.86 3.84
C PRO A 65 -0.54 5.73 3.27
N PRO A 66 -0.98 4.50 2.95
CA PRO A 66 -2.37 4.24 2.59
C PRO A 66 -3.33 4.77 3.67
N GLY A 67 -4.42 5.43 3.25
CA GLY A 67 -5.28 6.23 4.13
C GLY A 67 -4.95 7.72 4.15
N GLN A 68 -3.79 8.11 3.61
CA GLN A 68 -3.35 9.49 3.52
C GLN A 68 -2.92 9.87 2.10
N GLY A 69 -3.30 11.07 1.69
CA GLY A 69 -2.89 11.67 0.42
C GLY A 69 -1.91 12.82 0.63
N ALA A 70 -1.09 13.10 -0.37
CA ALA A 70 -0.23 14.27 -0.41
C ALA A 70 -1.07 15.52 -0.67
N ASN A 71 -1.31 16.35 0.34
CA ASN A 71 -1.99 17.63 0.15
C ASN A 71 -1.04 18.68 -0.45
N MET A 72 0.24 18.60 -0.08
CA MET A 72 1.31 19.38 -0.69
C MET A 72 2.48 18.46 -1.00
N THR A 73 2.99 18.57 -2.22
CA THR A 73 4.22 17.89 -2.62
C THR A 73 5.42 18.45 -1.85
N GLY A 74 6.42 17.61 -1.64
CA GLY A 74 7.68 18.03 -1.03
C GLY A 74 8.40 19.06 -1.92
N THR A 75 9.04 20.03 -1.27
CA THR A 75 9.94 21.01 -1.91
C THR A 75 11.38 20.71 -1.51
N ALA A 76 12.37 21.41 -2.08
CA ALA A 76 13.76 21.26 -1.67
C ALA A 76 14.02 21.50 -0.16
N TYR A 77 13.09 22.18 0.54
CA TYR A 77 13.24 22.57 1.94
C TYR A 77 12.17 21.98 2.86
N THR A 78 11.06 21.47 2.31
CA THR A 78 9.94 20.95 3.11
C THR A 78 9.53 19.58 2.62
N ASP A 79 9.24 18.69 3.56
CA ASP A 79 8.75 17.36 3.22
C ASP A 79 7.28 17.37 2.76
N VAL A 80 6.82 16.26 2.19
CA VAL A 80 5.43 16.06 1.74
C VAL A 80 4.49 16.18 2.94
N LYS A 81 3.44 17.00 2.79
CA LYS A 81 2.41 17.15 3.81
C LYS A 81 1.28 16.17 3.55
N CYS A 82 1.26 15.10 4.33
CA CYS A 82 0.23 14.07 4.26
C CYS A 82 -1.02 14.45 5.07
N VAL A 83 -2.20 14.26 4.47
CA VAL A 83 -3.50 14.46 5.13
C VAL A 83 -4.31 13.18 5.08
N LYS A 84 -5.13 12.93 6.10
CA LYS A 84 -6.07 11.80 6.10
C LYS A 84 -7.14 12.03 5.03
N CYS A 85 -7.48 10.97 4.29
CA CYS A 85 -8.55 11.05 3.31
C CYS A 85 -9.92 11.23 4.00
N GLU A 86 -10.70 12.17 3.49
CA GLU A 86 -12.07 12.44 3.92
C GLU A 86 -13.04 11.35 3.43
N GLU A 87 -14.27 11.38 3.93
CA GLU A 87 -15.29 10.43 3.51
C GLU A 87 -15.59 10.58 2.01
N GLY A 88 -15.63 9.45 1.29
CA GLY A 88 -15.73 9.43 -0.17
C GLY A 88 -14.38 9.50 -0.91
N TYR A 89 -13.25 9.48 -0.19
CA TYR A 89 -11.91 9.44 -0.78
C TYR A 89 -11.02 8.33 -0.19
N PHE A 90 -10.02 7.89 -0.95
CA PHE A 90 -9.06 6.87 -0.55
C PHE A 90 -7.64 7.11 -1.07
N SER A 91 -6.67 6.41 -0.48
CA SER A 91 -5.29 6.30 -0.96
C SER A 91 -4.77 4.90 -0.62
N SER A 92 -4.42 4.11 -1.64
CA SER A 92 -4.05 2.69 -1.49
C SER A 92 -2.56 2.41 -1.41
N GLU A 93 -1.73 3.39 -1.80
CA GLU A 93 -0.30 3.21 -1.97
C GLU A 93 0.51 4.24 -1.19
N TYR A 94 1.79 3.93 -1.00
CA TYR A 94 2.75 4.90 -0.48
C TYR A 94 3.11 5.89 -1.58
N SER A 95 2.73 7.16 -1.40
CA SER A 95 3.02 8.17 -2.42
C SER A 95 3.50 9.49 -1.84
N THR A 96 4.43 10.12 -2.54
CA THR A 96 4.93 11.47 -2.24
C THR A 96 4.17 12.55 -3.02
N ILE A 97 3.32 12.15 -3.97
CA ILE A 97 2.69 13.05 -4.95
C ILE A 97 1.17 12.86 -5.01
N ASN A 98 0.70 11.61 -4.92
CA ASN A 98 -0.71 11.30 -5.11
C ASN A 98 -1.54 11.86 -3.95
N GLN A 99 -2.56 12.63 -4.31
CA GLN A 99 -3.56 13.11 -3.36
C GLN A 99 -4.61 12.02 -3.11
N CYS A 100 -5.51 12.27 -2.17
CA CYS A 100 -6.65 11.39 -1.94
C CYS A 100 -7.53 11.32 -3.19
N GLN A 101 -7.77 10.12 -3.68
CA GLN A 101 -8.58 9.85 -4.87
C GLN A 101 -10.04 9.66 -4.49
N LYS A 102 -10.96 10.14 -5.32
CA LYS A 102 -12.40 9.96 -5.07
C LYS A 102 -12.80 8.51 -5.26
N HIS A 103 -13.70 8.01 -4.42
CA HIS A 103 -14.27 6.68 -4.59
C HIS A 103 -15.00 6.54 -5.94
N SER A 104 -14.80 5.39 -6.58
CA SER A 104 -15.49 4.98 -7.79
C SER A 104 -16.99 4.80 -7.53
N GLN A 105 -17.78 5.18 -8.53
CA GLN A 105 -19.22 4.96 -8.54
C GLN A 105 -19.53 3.74 -9.41
N CYS A 106 -20.28 2.79 -8.85
CA CYS A 106 -20.71 1.61 -9.57
C CYS A 106 -21.85 1.96 -10.53
N LYS A 107 -21.98 1.17 -11.60
CA LYS A 107 -23.04 1.33 -12.58
C LYS A 107 -24.36 0.77 -12.03
N ASP A 108 -25.46 1.18 -12.66
CA ASP A 108 -26.77 0.68 -12.27
C ASP A 108 -26.85 -0.85 -12.45
N GLY A 109 -27.40 -1.53 -11.45
CA GLY A 109 -27.45 -3.01 -11.39
C GLY A 109 -26.20 -3.71 -10.84
N GLU A 110 -25.12 -2.98 -10.51
CA GLU A 110 -23.96 -3.53 -9.79
C GLU A 110 -24.15 -3.43 -8.27
N ARG A 111 -23.62 -4.42 -7.54
CA ARG A 111 -23.51 -4.38 -6.10
C ARG A 111 -22.20 -3.69 -5.69
N THR A 112 -22.30 -2.79 -4.73
CA THR A 112 -21.15 -2.12 -4.09
C THR A 112 -20.67 -2.94 -2.90
N ILE A 113 -19.36 -3.15 -2.80
CA ILE A 113 -18.72 -3.58 -1.55
C ILE A 113 -18.23 -2.30 -0.83
N PRO A 114 -18.60 -2.06 0.44
CA PRO A 114 -18.39 -0.78 1.12
C PRO A 114 -16.92 -0.39 1.13
N SER A 115 -16.59 0.84 0.74
CA SER A 115 -15.23 1.40 0.64
C SER A 115 -14.61 1.83 2.00
N ASN A 116 -13.33 2.20 2.03
CA ASN A 116 -12.72 2.92 3.16
C ASN A 116 -11.65 3.95 2.74
N ASP A 117 -10.88 4.47 3.69
CA ASP A 117 -9.83 5.47 3.44
C ASP A 117 -8.61 4.91 2.69
N LYS A 118 -8.48 3.58 2.57
CA LYS A 118 -7.30 2.89 1.99
C LYS A 118 -7.56 2.25 0.65
N TRP A 119 -8.79 1.94 0.30
CA TRP A 119 -9.10 1.23 -0.93
C TRP A 119 -10.42 1.73 -1.49
N ASP A 120 -10.61 1.50 -2.77
CA ASP A 120 -11.76 2.02 -3.51
C ASP A 120 -13.01 1.16 -3.34
N THR A 121 -14.17 1.72 -3.69
CA THR A 121 -15.41 1.00 -3.88
C THR A 121 -15.21 -0.12 -4.91
N PHE A 122 -15.46 -1.36 -4.50
CA PHE A 122 -15.42 -2.48 -5.42
C PHE A 122 -16.82 -2.77 -5.96
N CYS A 123 -16.96 -2.71 -7.28
CA CYS A 123 -18.20 -2.94 -8.00
C CYS A 123 -18.25 -4.36 -8.54
N THR A 124 -19.38 -5.04 -8.36
CA THR A 124 -19.54 -6.41 -8.87
C THR A 124 -20.94 -6.68 -9.38
N LEU A 125 -21.02 -7.45 -10.47
CA LEU A 125 -22.27 -8.01 -10.99
C LEU A 125 -22.69 -9.30 -10.27
N CYS A 126 -21.96 -9.72 -9.24
CA CYS A 126 -22.28 -10.91 -8.46
C CYS A 126 -23.66 -10.78 -7.79
N LYS A 127 -24.63 -11.54 -8.32
CA LYS A 127 -25.99 -11.64 -7.77
C LYS A 127 -26.06 -12.83 -6.81
N ILE A 128 -26.34 -12.53 -5.55
CA ILE A 128 -26.65 -13.53 -4.53
C ILE A 128 -28.09 -13.37 -4.07
N ASN A 129 -28.73 -14.51 -3.77
CA ASN A 129 -30.06 -14.54 -3.18
C ASN A 129 -30.02 -14.15 -1.69
N SER A 130 -31.19 -14.13 -1.04
CA SER A 130 -31.33 -13.81 0.40
C SER A 130 -30.59 -14.77 1.33
N SER A 131 -30.25 -15.98 0.87
CA SER A 131 -29.44 -16.95 1.60
C SER A 131 -27.94 -16.83 1.34
N GLY A 132 -27.50 -15.82 0.57
CA GLY A 132 -26.10 -15.54 0.30
C GLY A 132 -25.45 -16.44 -0.75
N LEU A 133 -26.25 -17.15 -1.54
CA LEU A 133 -25.79 -18.09 -2.57
C LEU A 133 -26.12 -17.57 -3.98
N PRO A 134 -25.27 -17.86 -4.99
CA PRO A 134 -25.58 -17.48 -6.37
C PRO A 134 -26.88 -18.13 -6.86
N SER A 135 -27.70 -17.34 -7.54
CA SER A 135 -29.02 -17.76 -8.04
C SER A 135 -28.94 -18.75 -9.20
N SER A 136 -27.83 -18.73 -9.96
CA SER A 136 -27.61 -19.51 -11.17
C SER A 136 -26.15 -19.99 -11.24
N PRO A 137 -25.86 -21.10 -11.96
CA PRO A 137 -24.48 -21.47 -12.31
C PRO A 137 -23.73 -20.37 -13.06
N GLU A 138 -24.44 -19.54 -13.83
CA GLU A 138 -23.86 -18.38 -14.52
C GLU A 138 -23.47 -17.30 -13.51
N ASP A 139 -24.35 -17.01 -12.55
CA ASP A 139 -24.07 -16.07 -11.46
C ASP A 139 -22.90 -16.55 -10.59
N GLN A 140 -22.76 -17.87 -10.39
CA GLN A 140 -21.63 -18.45 -9.65
C GLN A 140 -20.29 -18.13 -10.33
N ALA A 141 -20.19 -18.26 -11.66
CA ALA A 141 -18.96 -17.94 -12.37
C ALA A 141 -18.63 -16.45 -12.30
N VAL A 142 -19.64 -15.57 -12.36
CA VAL A 142 -19.48 -14.12 -12.17
C VAL A 142 -18.99 -13.80 -10.75
N CYS A 143 -19.59 -14.43 -9.74
CA CYS A 143 -19.20 -14.25 -8.34
C CYS A 143 -17.78 -14.76 -8.07
N ASP A 144 -17.42 -15.93 -8.59
CA ASP A 144 -16.07 -16.50 -8.41
C ASP A 144 -15.01 -15.57 -9.02
N ARG A 145 -15.26 -15.02 -10.22
CA ARG A 145 -14.38 -14.02 -10.84
C ARG A 145 -14.29 -12.75 -10.01
N ALA A 146 -15.42 -12.23 -9.54
CA ALA A 146 -15.46 -11.02 -8.72
C ALA A 146 -14.69 -11.17 -7.41
N VAL A 147 -14.72 -12.34 -6.76
CA VAL A 147 -13.92 -12.60 -5.56
C VAL A 147 -12.42 -12.53 -5.88
N MET A 148 -11.99 -13.07 -7.02
CA MET A 148 -10.59 -13.02 -7.43
C MET A 148 -10.14 -11.59 -7.74
N ASP A 149 -10.99 -10.82 -8.44
CA ASP A 149 -10.74 -9.40 -8.73
C ASP A 149 -10.72 -8.53 -7.46
N TYR A 150 -11.56 -8.86 -6.47
CA TYR A 150 -11.54 -8.21 -5.18
C TYR A 150 -10.24 -8.51 -4.44
N VAL A 151 -9.85 -9.78 -4.32
CA VAL A 151 -8.63 -10.17 -3.58
C VAL A 151 -7.37 -9.59 -4.23
N SER A 152 -7.32 -9.46 -5.56
CA SER A 152 -6.16 -8.92 -6.27
C SER A 152 -5.94 -7.42 -6.01
N GLN A 153 -7.01 -6.66 -5.75
CA GLN A 153 -6.94 -5.22 -5.48
C GLN A 153 -6.54 -4.90 -4.03
N TYR A 154 -6.61 -5.87 -3.11
CA TYR A 154 -6.31 -5.66 -1.71
C TYR A 154 -4.91 -6.19 -1.43
N PRO A 155 -3.87 -5.33 -1.34
CA PRO A 155 -2.54 -5.77 -0.96
C PRO A 155 -2.60 -6.36 0.45
N LEU A 156 -2.67 -7.70 0.51
CA LEU A 156 -2.69 -8.42 1.76
C LEU A 156 -1.32 -8.25 2.41
N HIS A 157 -1.30 -7.65 3.60
CA HIS A 157 -0.09 -7.62 4.43
C HIS A 157 0.56 -9.01 4.45
N GLN A 158 1.89 -9.09 4.31
CA GLN A 158 2.63 -10.34 4.06
C GLN A 158 2.22 -11.51 4.99
N LYS A 159 1.92 -11.22 6.26
CA LYS A 159 1.37 -12.18 7.24
C LYS A 159 -0.01 -12.75 6.85
N LYS A 160 -0.93 -11.92 6.35
CA LYS A 160 -2.24 -12.34 5.83
C LYS A 160 -2.09 -13.14 4.55
N HIS A 161 -1.19 -12.73 3.66
CA HIS A 161 -0.88 -13.48 2.44
C HIS A 161 -0.38 -14.89 2.77
N LYS A 162 0.59 -15.02 3.69
CA LYS A 162 1.05 -16.33 4.19
C LYS A 162 -0.06 -17.16 4.85
N ARG A 163 -0.97 -16.52 5.60
CA ARG A 163 -2.13 -17.21 6.20
C ARG A 163 -3.08 -17.75 5.13
N LEU A 164 -3.38 -16.95 4.12
CA LEU A 164 -4.22 -17.35 3.00
C LEU A 164 -3.58 -18.50 2.22
N GLU A 165 -2.29 -18.38 1.88
CA GLU A 165 -1.54 -19.43 1.19
C GLU A 165 -1.57 -20.75 1.96
N ASN A 166 -1.32 -20.71 3.27
CA ASN A 166 -1.38 -21.90 4.12
C ASN A 166 -2.80 -22.50 4.18
N ALA A 167 -3.84 -21.66 4.16
CA ALA A 167 -5.22 -22.14 4.13
C ALA A 167 -5.56 -22.82 2.79
N VAL A 168 -5.15 -22.23 1.67
CA VAL A 168 -5.35 -22.79 0.32
C VAL A 168 -4.63 -24.13 0.17
N ARG A 169 -3.37 -24.23 0.61
CA ARG A 169 -2.61 -25.50 0.62
C ARG A 169 -3.33 -26.60 1.40
N ARG A 170 -3.86 -26.27 2.59
CA ARG A 170 -4.63 -27.22 3.41
C ARG A 170 -5.90 -27.69 2.71
N MET A 171 -6.63 -26.78 2.05
CA MET A 171 -7.85 -27.12 1.31
C MET A 171 -7.57 -27.99 0.09
N ALA A 172 -6.47 -27.72 -0.63
CA ALA A 172 -6.04 -28.53 -1.77
C ALA A 172 -5.41 -29.88 -1.38
N LYS A 173 -5.15 -30.10 -0.08
CA LYS A 173 -4.35 -31.24 0.44
C LYS A 173 -2.95 -31.32 -0.20
N GLU A 174 -2.42 -30.17 -0.64
CA GLU A 174 -1.13 -30.09 -1.32
C GLU A 174 0.00 -29.99 -0.29
N LYS A 175 0.98 -30.91 -0.38
CA LYS A 175 2.14 -30.97 0.51
C LYS A 175 3.39 -30.34 -0.11
N ASP A 176 3.43 -30.21 -1.43
CA ASP A 176 4.55 -29.60 -2.13
C ASP A 176 4.48 -28.06 -2.05
N LYS A 177 5.56 -27.45 -1.55
CA LYS A 177 5.70 -26.00 -1.40
C LYS A 177 5.90 -25.28 -2.74
N ASN A 178 6.32 -25.99 -3.78
CA ASN A 178 6.66 -25.40 -5.08
C ASN A 178 5.46 -25.29 -6.03
N VAL A 179 4.32 -25.90 -5.68
CA VAL A 179 3.10 -25.78 -6.47
C VAL A 179 2.57 -24.35 -6.38
N PRO A 180 2.25 -23.68 -7.50
CA PRO A 180 1.74 -22.32 -7.49
C PRO A 180 0.30 -22.27 -6.96
N LEU A 181 -0.06 -21.14 -6.33
CA LEU A 181 -1.38 -20.90 -5.74
C LEU A 181 -2.54 -21.13 -6.73
N ILE A 182 -2.33 -20.78 -8.00
CA ILE A 182 -3.35 -20.90 -9.05
C ILE A 182 -3.76 -22.36 -9.31
N ASP A 183 -2.81 -23.29 -9.32
CA ASP A 183 -3.06 -24.72 -9.55
C ASP A 183 -3.82 -25.35 -8.37
N MET A 184 -3.54 -24.87 -7.16
CA MET A 184 -4.29 -25.27 -5.96
C MET A 184 -5.73 -24.77 -6.02
N PHE A 185 -5.98 -23.54 -6.46
CA PHE A 185 -7.35 -23.03 -6.64
C PHE A 185 -8.12 -23.84 -7.69
N LEU A 186 -7.49 -24.20 -8.81
CA LEU A 186 -8.09 -25.07 -9.82
C LEU A 186 -8.43 -26.45 -9.26
N THR A 187 -7.55 -27.02 -8.44
CA THR A 187 -7.78 -28.30 -7.76
C THR A 187 -8.97 -28.22 -6.80
N ILE A 188 -9.07 -27.14 -6.01
CA ILE A 188 -10.19 -26.91 -5.11
C ILE A 188 -11.50 -26.78 -5.90
N GLN A 189 -11.53 -26.00 -6.99
CA GLN A 189 -12.72 -25.86 -7.82
C GLN A 189 -13.16 -27.18 -8.44
N LYS A 190 -12.22 -27.98 -8.95
CA LYS A 190 -12.51 -29.32 -9.50
C LYS A 190 -13.09 -30.27 -8.46
N SER A 191 -12.53 -30.25 -7.23
CA SER A 191 -13.04 -31.08 -6.13
C SER A 191 -14.46 -30.67 -5.70
N ARG A 192 -14.79 -29.37 -5.73
CA ARG A 192 -16.15 -28.86 -5.46
C ARG A 192 -17.15 -29.26 -6.55
N ALA A 193 -16.76 -29.22 -7.82
CA ALA A 193 -17.60 -29.66 -8.94
C ALA A 193 -17.94 -31.16 -8.88
N LEU A 194 -17.01 -31.99 -8.41
CA LEU A 194 -17.23 -33.42 -8.17
C LEU A 194 -18.15 -33.67 -6.96
N ALA A 195 -18.05 -32.84 -5.91
CA ALA A 195 -18.89 -32.95 -4.72
C ALA A 195 -20.34 -32.45 -4.93
N THR A 196 -20.59 -31.55 -5.88
CA THR A 196 -21.93 -31.01 -6.18
C THR A 196 -22.71 -31.81 -7.23
N GLY A 197 -22.22 -32.96 -7.69
CA GLY A 197 -22.98 -33.89 -8.53
C GLY A 197 -23.40 -33.34 -9.90
N LYS A 198 -22.77 -32.26 -10.38
CA LYS A 198 -23.08 -31.69 -11.71
C LYS A 198 -22.13 -32.30 -12.73
N SER A 199 -22.57 -33.40 -13.33
CA SER A 199 -21.89 -34.09 -14.43
C SER A 199 -21.53 -33.10 -15.55
N MET A 200 -20.24 -32.96 -15.85
CA MET A 200 -19.74 -32.36 -17.08
C MET A 200 -20.28 -33.20 -18.25
N LYS A 201 -21.35 -32.74 -18.90
CA LYS A 201 -21.65 -33.21 -20.26
C LYS A 201 -20.55 -32.64 -21.16
N GLN A 202 -19.66 -33.52 -21.58
CA GLN A 202 -18.64 -33.27 -22.58
C GLN A 202 -19.31 -32.66 -23.83
N ALA A 203 -18.92 -31.44 -24.21
CA ALA A 203 -19.30 -30.90 -25.52
C ALA A 203 -18.61 -31.74 -26.61
N PRO A 204 -19.29 -32.03 -27.74
CA PRO A 204 -18.69 -32.77 -28.83
C PRO A 204 -17.49 -31.98 -29.37
N LYS A 205 -16.38 -32.69 -29.57
CA LYS A 205 -15.25 -32.21 -30.36
C LYS A 205 -15.72 -32.15 -31.82
N CYS A 206 -15.46 -31.04 -32.51
CA CYS A 206 -15.40 -31.05 -33.97
C CYS A 206 -14.26 -31.95 -34.43
#